data_AF-A0A2G9T4S3-F1
#
_entry.id   AF-A0A2G9T4S3-F1
#
_cell.length_a   1.000
_cell.length_b   1.000
_cell.length_c   1.000
_cell.angle_alpha   90.00
_cell.angle_beta   90.00
_cell.angle_gamma   90.00
#
_symmetry.space_group_name_H-M   'P 1'
#
loop_
_entity.id
_entity.type
_entity.pdbx_description
1 polymer ?
#
loop_
_entity_poly.entity_id
_entity_poly.type
_entity_poly.pdbx_seq_one_letter_code
_entity_poly.pdbx_strand_id
1 'polypeptide(L)' 'VSSSPVMIYTKDGCSFCTRAKSLLNEEKIKYTECNIDRLKETDPKQYKPRVNGLVYMTRQTTMPQ' A
#
# COMPACT_ATOMS: atom_id res chain seq x y z
N VAL A 1 8.68 -3.96 19.34
CA VAL A 1 7.83 -3.37 18.29
C VAL A 1 8.69 -3.19 17.04
N SER A 2 8.59 -4.07 16.05
CA SER A 2 9.25 -3.90 14.75
C SER A 2 8.38 -2.99 13.87
N SER A 3 8.36 -1.70 14.19
CA SER A 3 7.64 -0.70 13.40
C SER A 3 8.47 -0.41 12.15
N SER A 4 8.09 -0.95 11.01
CA SER A 4 8.63 -0.46 9.73
C SER A 4 8.24 1.02 9.63
N PRO A 5 9.20 1.94 9.45
CA PRO A 5 8.90 3.38 9.41
C PRO A 5 8.09 3.76 8.17
N VAL A 6 8.15 2.96 7.11
CA VAL A 6 7.49 3.21 5.83
C VAL A 6 6.49 2.10 5.52
N MET A 7 5.26 2.50 5.23
CA MET A 7 4.19 1.62 4.74
C MET A 7 3.80 2.08 3.35
N ILE A 8 3.68 1.15 2.41
CA ILE A 8 3.22 1.45 1.04
C ILE A 8 1.98 0.63 0.73
N TYR A 9 0.95 1.28 0.20
CA TYR A 9 -0.30 0.67 -0.21
C TYR A 9 -0.31 0.48 -1.72
N THR A 10 -0.57 -0.75 -2.15
CA THR A 10 -0.45 -1.15 -3.56
C THR A 10 -1.67 -1.95 -4.03
N LYS A 11 -1.77 -2.15 -5.34
CA LYS A 11 -2.76 -3.03 -5.98
C LYS A 11 -2.07 -3.86 -7.07
N ASP A 12 -2.66 -4.99 -7.43
CA ASP A 12 -2.15 -5.84 -8.50
C ASP A 12 -2.35 -5.18 -9.87
N GLY A 13 -1.43 -5.45 -10.81
CA GLY A 13 -1.44 -4.84 -12.15
C GLY A 13 -1.09 -3.34 -12.19
N CYS A 14 -0.59 -2.75 -11.10
CA CYS A 14 -0.23 -1.33 -11.03
C CYS A 14 1.25 -1.08 -11.36
N SER A 15 1.53 -0.58 -12.56
CA SER A 15 2.90 -0.24 -13.00
C SER A 15 3.56 0.83 -12.12
N PHE A 16 2.81 1.83 -11.69
CA PHE A 16 3.29 2.88 -10.78
C PHE A 16 3.69 2.32 -9.41
N CYS A 17 2.97 1.31 -8.91
CA CYS A 17 3.25 0.67 -7.64
C CYS A 17 4.55 -0.15 -7.72
N THR A 18 4.79 -0.84 -8.84
CA THR A 18 6.06 -1.52 -9.10
C THR A 18 7.22 -0.52 -9.12
N ARG A 19 7.06 0.61 -9.82
CA ARG A 19 8.10 1.65 -9.87
C ARG A 19 8.40 2.25 -8.50
N ALA A 20 7.38 2.54 -7.70
CA ALA A 20 7.56 3.06 -6.35
C ALA A 20 8.31 2.07 -5.44
N LYS A 21 7.97 0.78 -5.52
CA LYS A 21 8.69 -0.28 -4.80
C LYS A 21 10.14 -0.41 -5.24
N SER A 22 10.42 -0.32 -6.55
CA SER A 22 11.79 -0.33 -7.07
C SER A 22 12.61 0.83 -6.50
N LEU A 23 12.08 2.04 -6.49
CA LEU A 23 12.77 3.21 -5.92
C LEU A 23 13.09 3.01 -4.43
N LEU A 24 12.13 2.53 -3.63
CA LEU A 24 12.38 2.25 -2.21
C LEU A 24 13.45 1.17 -2.00
N ASN A 25 13.47 0.15 -2.86
CA ASN A 25 14.49 -0.91 -2.83
C ASN A 25 15.88 -0.38 -3.25
N GLU A 26 15.95 0.45 -4.29
CA GLU A 26 17.18 1.09 -4.79
C GLU A 26 17.83 1.96 -3.71
N GLU A 27 17.02 2.76 -3.00
CA GLU A 27 17.44 3.58 -1.87
C GLU A 27 17.65 2.78 -0.57
N LYS A 28 17.48 1.46 -0.61
CA LYS A 28 17.62 0.53 0.53
C LYS A 28 16.73 0.90 1.73
N ILE A 29 15.58 1.50 1.46
CA ILE A 29 14.58 1.87 2.47
C ILE A 29 13.77 0.63 2.82
N LYS A 30 13.76 0.25 4.10
CA LYS A 30 12.89 -0.83 4.58
C LYS A 30 11.44 -0.34 4.62
N TYR A 31 10.55 -1.02 3.92
CA TYR A 31 9.12 -0.76 3.93
C TYR A 31 8.29 -2.03 4.13
N THR A 32 7.04 -1.83 4.53
CA THR A 32 6.02 -2.88 4.54
C THR A 32 4.98 -2.60 3.46
N GLU A 33 4.78 -3.56 2.57
CA GLU A 33 3.74 -3.48 1.53
C GLU A 33 2.39 -3.99 2.07
N CYS A 34 1.35 -3.20 1.87
CA CYS A 34 -0.05 -3.61 2.04
C CYS A 34 -0.72 -3.65 0.67
N ASN A 35 -0.83 -4.84 0.10
CA ASN A 35 -1.54 -5.06 -1.15
C ASN A 35 -3.06 -5.14 -0.88
N ILE A 36 -3.78 -4.18 -1.44
CA ILE A 36 -5.21 -3.99 -1.21
C ILE A 36 -6.07 -5.08 -1.87
N ASP A 37 -5.65 -5.62 -3.01
CA ASP A 37 -6.37 -6.70 -3.69
C ASP A 37 -6.25 -8.01 -2.91
N ARG A 38 -5.04 -8.34 -2.44
CA ARG A 38 -4.82 -9.50 -1.54
C ARG A 38 -5.52 -9.34 -0.20
N LEU A 39 -5.61 -8.11 0.33
CA LEU A 39 -6.38 -7.84 1.54
C LEU A 39 -7.88 -8.12 1.31
N LYS A 40 -8.41 -7.79 0.13
CA LYS A 40 -9.79 -8.09 -0.23
C LYS A 40 -10.08 -9.59 -0.23
N GLU A 41 -9.12 -10.39 -0.68
CA GLU A 41 -9.24 -11.85 -0.72
C GLU A 41 -9.10 -12.49 0.66
N THR A 42 -8.13 -12.03 1.46
CA THR A 42 -7.81 -12.63 2.77
C THR A 42 -8.69 -12.13 3.91
N ASP A 43 -8.98 -10.83 3.95
CA ASP A 43 -9.86 -10.20 4.95
C ASP A 43 -10.77 -9.14 4.29
N PRO A 44 -11.86 -9.58 3.64
CA PRO A 44 -12.80 -8.67 2.98
C PRO A 44 -13.49 -7.69 3.94
N LYS A 45 -13.53 -7.98 5.25
CA LYS A 45 -14.12 -7.06 6.25
C LYS A 45 -13.23 -5.84 6.46
N GLN A 46 -11.91 -6.02 6.44
CA GLN A 46 -10.95 -4.93 6.60
C GLN A 46 -10.67 -4.13 5.32
N TYR A 47 -11.01 -4.68 4.15
CA TYR A 47 -10.82 -3.99 2.86
C TYR A 47 -11.47 -2.60 2.80
N LYS A 48 -12.79 -2.51 3.05
CA LYS A 48 -13.53 -1.25 2.91
C LYS A 48 -13.05 -0.17 3.90
N PRO A 49 -12.89 -0.45 5.20
CA PRO A 49 -12.32 0.52 6.15
C PRO A 49 -10.94 0.99 5.74
N ARG A 50 -10.08 0.09 5.21
CA ARG A 50 -8.72 0.44 4.80
C ARG A 50 -8.72 1.43 3.65
N VAL A 51 -9.43 1.12 2.55
CA VAL A 51 -9.49 2.00 1.37
C VAL A 51 -10.13 3.34 1.72
N ASN A 52 -11.23 3.33 2.47
CA ASN A 52 -11.89 4.58 2.89
C ASN A 52 -10.99 5.43 3.78
N GLY A 53 -10.25 4.80 4.70
CA GLY A 53 -9.27 5.47 5.55
C GLY A 53 -8.17 6.15 4.73
N LEU A 54 -7.61 5.46 3.73
CA LEU A 54 -6.60 6.02 2.83
C LEU A 54 -7.13 7.27 2.13
N VAL A 55 -8.29 7.18 1.50
CA VAL A 55 -8.92 8.31 0.80
C VAL A 55 -9.20 9.47 1.76
N TYR A 56 -9.67 9.19 2.98
CA TYR A 56 -9.96 10.21 3.97
C TYR A 56 -8.69 10.97 4.42
N MET A 57 -7.59 10.24 4.65
CA MET A 57 -6.34 10.81 5.15
C MET A 57 -5.54 11.52 4.06
N THR A 58 -5.39 10.91 2.89
CA THR A 58 -4.49 11.41 1.82
C THR A 58 -5.22 12.30 0.82
N ARG A 59 -6.56 12.24 0.79
CA ARG A 59 -7.41 12.81 -0.27
C ARG A 59 -7.13 12.23 -1.66
N GLN A 60 -6.43 11.09 -1.73
CA GLN A 60 -6.11 10.40 -2.97
C GLN A 60 -6.88 9.09 -3.08
N THR A 61 -7.38 8.80 -4.27
CA THR A 61 -8.06 7.54 -4.61
C THR A 61 -7.19 6.59 -5.42
N THR A 62 -6.05 7.08 -5.93
CA THR A 62 -5.10 6.33 -6.76
C THR A 62 -4.07 5.60 -5.90
N MET A 63 -3.45 4.56 -6.47
CA MET A 63 -2.31 3.86 -5.87
C MET A 63 -1.07 4.04 -6.78
N PRO A 64 0.16 4.02 -6.24
CA PRO A 64 0.53 3.76 -4.84
C PRO A 64 0.28 4.94 -3.89
N GLN A 65 0.10 4.66 -2.60
CA GLN A 65 0.03 5.63 -1.49
C GLN A 65 0.95 5.25 -0.35
#